data_AF-A0A945L755-F1
#
_entry.id   AF-A0A945L755-F1
#
_cell.length_a   1.000
_cell.length_b   1.000
_cell.length_c   1.000
_cell.angle_alpha   90.00
_cell.angle_beta   90.00
_cell.angle_gamma   90.00
#
_symmetry.space_group_name_H-M   'P 1'
#
loop_
_entity.id
_entity.type
_entity.pdbx_description
1 polymer ?
#
loop_
_entity_poly.entity_id
_entity_poly.type
_entity_poly.pdbx_seq_one_letter_code
_entity_poly.pdbx_strand_id
1 'polypeptide(L)'
;MKQRSRIVSVAGAAMVGLVLALAPAAPALPGSLASADYPQVGDQAASEELVDESTVYRFCKKMRKYYPRGVAKSSAAGDRARADGFGPAEVNKKVYKVNKKLDTNGNRVACAVSAAKARKQFRAELLKAEMPTAEAGEFAESAGYQWRVGSFDGVLQPVTMDYNIDRLTFDVNDGIVTDAAWG
;
A
#
# COMPACT_ATOMS: atom_id res chain seq x y z
N MET A 1 -4.40 19.02 -51.62
CA MET A 1 -4.57 20.45 -51.23
C MET A 1 -4.02 20.60 -49.81
N LYS A 2 -3.02 21.48 -49.59
CA LYS A 2 -3.14 22.78 -48.86
C LYS A 2 -3.81 22.63 -47.46
N GLN A 3 -3.21 23.02 -46.33
CA GLN A 3 -2.14 24.02 -46.07
C GLN A 3 -1.06 23.57 -45.07
N ARG A 4 0.10 24.25 -45.14
CA ARG A 4 1.14 24.30 -44.09
C ARG A 4 0.95 25.57 -43.25
N SER A 5 1.40 25.55 -42.00
CA SER A 5 1.88 26.76 -41.29
C SER A 5 3.13 26.44 -40.45
N ARG A 6 4.20 27.20 -40.66
CA ARG A 6 5.43 27.30 -39.84
C ARG A 6 5.63 28.80 -39.52
N ILE A 7 5.72 29.21 -38.25
CA ILE A 7 6.25 30.51 -37.72
C ILE A 7 6.61 30.26 -36.24
N VAL A 8 7.66 30.81 -35.60
CA VAL A 8 9.09 30.96 -35.96
C VAL A 8 9.88 31.20 -34.65
N SER A 9 11.20 30.97 -34.63
CA SER A 9 12.06 31.18 -33.44
C SER A 9 12.32 32.66 -33.10
N VAL A 10 12.64 32.94 -31.82
CA VAL A 10 13.49 34.09 -31.44
C VAL A 10 14.59 33.60 -30.51
N ALA A 11 15.83 34.00 -30.79
CA ALA A 11 17.00 33.77 -29.96
C ALA A 11 17.42 35.07 -29.26
N GLY A 12 18.09 34.96 -28.12
CA GLY A 12 18.70 36.09 -27.40
C GLY A 12 19.79 35.56 -26.47
N ALA A 13 20.99 36.15 -26.53
CA ALA A 13 22.21 35.63 -25.92
C ALA A 13 22.93 36.69 -25.08
N ALA A 14 24.06 36.26 -24.46
CA ALA A 14 25.09 37.07 -23.79
C ALA A 14 24.76 37.62 -22.37
N MET A 15 25.73 37.90 -21.48
CA MET A 15 27.01 37.28 -21.07
C MET A 15 27.68 38.21 -20.02
N VAL A 16 28.58 37.67 -19.16
CA VAL A 16 29.48 38.42 -18.22
C VAL A 16 28.78 39.10 -17.01
N GLY A 17 29.29 39.09 -15.77
CA GLY A 17 30.41 38.33 -15.20
C GLY A 17 30.69 38.60 -13.71
N LEU A 18 31.42 37.66 -13.10
CA LEU A 18 32.58 37.84 -12.20
C LEU A 18 32.53 38.80 -10.98
N VAL A 19 32.58 38.24 -9.75
CA VAL A 19 33.51 38.66 -8.67
C VAL A 19 33.98 37.42 -7.88
N LEU A 20 35.28 37.30 -7.60
CA LEU A 20 35.88 36.29 -6.70
C LEU A 20 35.87 36.76 -5.23
N ALA A 21 35.72 35.83 -4.29
CA ALA A 21 36.26 35.98 -2.93
C ALA A 21 36.77 34.61 -2.42
N LEU A 22 37.98 34.58 -1.83
CA LEU A 22 38.64 33.36 -1.33
C LEU A 22 38.54 33.24 0.21
N ALA A 23 38.19 32.02 0.67
CA ALA A 23 38.72 31.33 1.87
C ALA A 23 38.49 31.96 3.28
N PRO A 24 38.72 31.24 4.42
CA PRO A 24 39.19 29.85 4.57
C PRO A 24 38.39 28.93 5.54
N ALA A 25 38.69 27.63 5.47
CA ALA A 25 38.74 26.58 6.51
C ALA A 25 37.62 26.40 7.59
N ALA A 26 36.98 25.21 7.55
CA ALA A 26 36.83 24.16 8.60
C ALA A 26 36.81 24.53 10.11
N PRO A 27 36.04 23.81 10.98
CA PRO A 27 35.73 22.38 10.85
C PRO A 27 34.25 21.96 11.01
N ALA A 28 33.99 20.68 10.71
CA ALA A 28 32.71 20.03 10.94
C ALA A 28 32.48 19.71 12.43
N LEU A 29 31.23 19.81 12.87
CA LEU A 29 30.72 19.13 14.08
C LEU A 29 29.39 18.44 13.73
N PRO A 30 29.22 17.14 14.05
CA PRO A 30 27.98 16.42 13.83
C PRO A 30 27.03 16.58 15.03
N GLY A 31 25.74 16.81 14.75
CA GLY A 31 24.65 16.77 15.72
C GLY A 31 23.34 16.71 14.93
N SER A 32 22.83 15.52 14.60
CA SER A 32 22.15 14.59 15.53
C SER A 32 20.94 15.26 16.21
N LEU A 33 19.84 15.32 15.46
CA LEU A 33 18.49 15.38 16.02
C LEU A 33 17.64 14.30 15.37
N ALA A 34 17.57 13.17 16.08
CA ALA A 34 16.62 12.07 15.97
C ALA A 34 15.60 12.13 14.82
N SER A 35 15.89 11.40 13.75
CA SER A 35 14.82 10.62 13.10
C SER A 35 14.73 9.29 13.85
N ALA A 36 13.53 8.80 14.11
CA ALA A 36 13.37 7.53 14.81
C ALA A 36 14.00 6.39 14.02
N ASP A 37 14.97 5.70 14.61
CA ASP A 37 15.60 4.50 14.04
C ASP A 37 14.61 3.33 14.00
N TYR A 38 13.71 3.34 13.02
CA TYR A 38 13.07 2.12 12.54
C TYR A 38 14.13 1.33 11.75
N PRO A 39 14.51 0.11 12.17
CA PRO A 39 15.46 -0.69 11.43
C PRO A 39 14.85 -1.03 10.05
N GLN A 40 15.51 -0.57 9.00
CA GLN A 40 15.24 -1.00 7.63
C GLN A 40 15.69 -2.46 7.47
N VAL A 41 14.77 -3.39 7.70
CA VAL A 41 14.99 -4.82 7.44
C VAL A 41 14.91 -5.04 5.93
N GLY A 42 16.04 -5.34 5.30
CA GLY A 42 16.14 -5.58 3.87
C GLY A 42 15.42 -6.85 3.41
N ASP A 43 15.22 -6.95 2.09
CA ASP A 43 14.40 -7.93 1.36
C ASP A 43 14.42 -9.38 1.88
N GLN A 44 13.63 -9.67 2.91
CA GLN A 44 13.25 -11.03 3.30
C GLN A 44 12.00 -11.40 2.50
N ALA A 45 12.21 -11.85 1.26
CA ALA A 45 11.14 -12.42 0.44
C ALA A 45 10.59 -13.67 1.13
N ALA A 46 9.50 -13.52 1.89
CA ALA A 46 8.73 -14.62 2.45
C ALA A 46 8.39 -15.61 1.33
N SER A 47 8.62 -16.89 1.58
CA SER A 47 8.46 -17.95 0.57
C SER A 47 6.98 -18.25 0.36
N GLU A 48 6.28 -17.40 -0.39
CA GLU A 48 4.88 -17.59 -0.74
C GLU A 48 4.70 -18.87 -1.58
N GLU A 49 3.67 -19.67 -1.24
CA GLU A 49 3.21 -20.78 -2.07
C GLU A 49 2.73 -20.20 -3.41
N LEU A 50 3.60 -20.20 -4.42
CA LEU A 50 3.34 -19.53 -5.70
C LEU A 50 2.12 -20.13 -6.40
N VAL A 51 0.97 -19.46 -6.22
CA VAL A 51 -0.29 -19.84 -6.87
C VAL A 51 -0.16 -19.57 -8.36
N ASP A 52 -0.14 -20.62 -9.18
CA ASP A 52 -0.14 -20.47 -10.64
C ASP A 52 -1.29 -19.57 -11.10
N GLU A 53 -0.93 -18.47 -11.74
CA GLU A 53 -1.86 -17.44 -12.24
C GLU A 53 -2.83 -17.97 -13.31
N SER A 54 -2.57 -19.17 -13.87
CA SER A 54 -3.47 -19.90 -14.77
C SER A 54 -4.61 -20.63 -14.05
N THR A 55 -4.55 -20.79 -12.72
CA THR A 55 -5.47 -21.61 -11.91
C THR A 55 -6.94 -21.19 -12.07
N VAL A 56 -7.76 -22.10 -12.60
CA VAL A 56 -9.22 -21.93 -12.73
C VAL A 56 -9.95 -22.52 -11.53
N TYR A 57 -10.49 -21.67 -10.68
CA TYR A 57 -11.37 -22.08 -9.57
C TYR A 57 -12.79 -22.40 -10.06
N ARG A 58 -13.43 -23.40 -9.44
CA ARG A 58 -14.87 -23.67 -9.67
C ARG A 58 -15.80 -22.79 -8.85
N PHE A 59 -15.38 -22.37 -7.65
CA PHE A 59 -16.23 -21.64 -6.70
C PHE A 59 -15.42 -20.63 -5.87
N CYS A 60 -16.04 -19.51 -5.49
CA CYS A 60 -15.43 -18.51 -4.61
C CYS A 60 -15.04 -19.02 -3.22
N LYS A 61 -15.54 -20.18 -2.76
CA LYS A 61 -15.07 -20.83 -1.53
C LYS A 61 -13.66 -21.43 -1.67
N LYS A 62 -13.25 -21.85 -2.87
CA LYS A 62 -11.90 -22.36 -3.15
C LYS A 62 -10.93 -21.22 -3.43
N MET A 63 -11.34 -20.25 -4.27
CA MET A 63 -10.51 -19.09 -4.63
C MET A 63 -10.11 -18.25 -3.39
N ARG A 64 -11.05 -18.00 -2.46
CA ARG A 64 -10.80 -17.24 -1.23
C ARG A 64 -9.97 -17.97 -0.16
N LYS A 65 -9.38 -19.13 -0.48
CA LYS A 65 -8.28 -19.69 0.33
C LYS A 65 -6.95 -18.97 0.07
N TYR A 66 -6.76 -18.55 -1.17
CA TYR A 66 -5.55 -17.89 -1.67
C TYR A 66 -5.78 -16.38 -1.83
N TYR A 67 -6.96 -16.01 -2.32
CA TYR A 67 -7.37 -14.63 -2.54
C TYR A 67 -8.51 -14.24 -1.59
N PRO A 68 -8.26 -14.12 -0.27
CA PRO A 68 -9.30 -14.03 0.76
C PRO A 68 -10.32 -12.91 0.52
N ARG A 69 -9.84 -11.78 -0.02
CA ARG A 69 -10.59 -10.56 -0.32
C ARG A 69 -11.14 -10.49 -1.77
N GLY A 70 -10.84 -11.48 -2.60
CA GLY A 70 -11.15 -11.50 -4.04
C GLY A 70 -10.02 -10.93 -4.90
N VAL A 71 -10.19 -10.95 -6.24
CA VAL A 71 -9.17 -10.48 -7.20
C VAL A 71 -9.75 -9.48 -8.20
N ALA A 72 -9.17 -8.29 -8.25
CA ALA A 72 -9.50 -7.22 -9.17
C ALA A 72 -8.75 -7.34 -10.52
N LYS A 73 -9.42 -6.98 -11.61
CA LYS A 73 -8.82 -6.91 -12.96
C LYS A 73 -7.69 -5.87 -13.08
N SER A 74 -7.72 -4.85 -12.23
CA SER A 74 -6.92 -3.62 -12.25
C SER A 74 -7.19 -2.81 -10.98
N SER A 75 -6.27 -1.93 -10.54
CA SER A 75 -6.48 -1.05 -9.38
C SER A 75 -7.77 -0.25 -9.50
N ALA A 76 -7.99 0.44 -10.63
CA ALA A 76 -9.23 1.14 -10.97
C ALA A 76 -10.50 0.25 -11.11
N ALA A 77 -10.41 -1.05 -10.83
CA ALA A 77 -11.57 -1.92 -10.57
C ALA A 77 -11.76 -2.20 -9.07
N GLY A 78 -10.66 -2.45 -8.35
CA GLY A 78 -10.66 -2.47 -6.89
C GLY A 78 -11.19 -1.16 -6.29
N ASP A 79 -10.74 -0.01 -6.80
CA ASP A 79 -11.14 1.31 -6.26
C ASP A 79 -12.62 1.61 -6.48
N ARG A 80 -13.17 1.27 -7.66
CA ARG A 80 -14.62 1.37 -7.92
C ARG A 80 -15.41 0.42 -7.02
N ALA A 81 -14.97 -0.84 -6.89
CA ALA A 81 -15.60 -1.78 -5.98
C ALA A 81 -15.52 -1.31 -4.51
N ARG A 82 -14.44 -0.64 -4.10
CA ARG A 82 -14.29 -0.04 -2.76
C ARG A 82 -15.34 1.06 -2.54
N ALA A 83 -15.54 1.93 -3.52
CA ALA A 83 -16.63 2.92 -3.51
C ALA A 83 -18.03 2.27 -3.48
N ASP A 84 -18.20 1.12 -4.13
CA ASP A 84 -19.43 0.30 -4.09
C ASP A 84 -19.59 -0.52 -2.79
N GLY A 85 -18.75 -0.32 -1.76
CA GLY A 85 -18.85 -0.96 -0.44
C GLY A 85 -18.16 -2.33 -0.31
N PHE A 86 -17.36 -2.74 -1.30
CA PHE A 86 -16.51 -3.93 -1.22
C PHE A 86 -15.16 -3.62 -0.54
N GLY A 87 -14.47 -4.65 -0.09
CA GLY A 87 -13.12 -4.50 0.43
C GLY A 87 -12.06 -4.37 -0.68
N PRO A 88 -10.83 -3.96 -0.32
CA PRO A 88 -9.71 -3.99 -1.24
C PRO A 88 -9.41 -5.43 -1.66
N ALA A 89 -9.54 -5.69 -2.96
CA ALA A 89 -9.22 -6.95 -3.59
C ALA A 89 -7.84 -6.87 -4.24
N GLU A 90 -7.13 -7.99 -4.29
CA GLU A 90 -5.79 -8.07 -4.84
C GLU A 90 -5.79 -7.82 -6.35
N VAL A 91 -4.82 -7.07 -6.88
CA VAL A 91 -4.80 -6.67 -8.29
C VAL A 91 -4.01 -7.69 -9.13
N ASN A 92 -4.64 -8.82 -9.47
CA ASN A 92 -4.08 -9.78 -10.42
C ASN A 92 -4.95 -9.94 -11.68
N LYS A 93 -4.49 -9.30 -12.78
CA LYS A 93 -5.17 -9.30 -14.08
C LYS A 93 -5.20 -10.68 -14.77
N LYS A 94 -4.22 -11.57 -14.52
CA LYS A 94 -4.16 -12.91 -15.12
C LYS A 94 -5.14 -13.84 -14.41
N VAL A 95 -5.06 -13.91 -13.08
CA VAL A 95 -5.97 -14.66 -12.22
C VAL A 95 -7.43 -14.21 -12.42
N TYR A 96 -7.68 -12.90 -12.52
CA TYR A 96 -9.03 -12.39 -12.85
C TYR A 96 -9.50 -12.89 -14.22
N LYS A 97 -8.68 -12.86 -15.28
CA LYS A 97 -9.10 -13.27 -16.63
C LYS A 97 -9.58 -14.71 -16.68
N VAL A 98 -8.84 -15.64 -16.05
CA VAL A 98 -9.19 -17.07 -16.04
C VAL A 98 -10.35 -17.38 -15.08
N ASN A 99 -10.54 -16.56 -14.04
CA ASN A 99 -11.63 -16.68 -13.06
C ASN A 99 -12.82 -15.72 -13.29
N LYS A 100 -12.89 -15.01 -14.43
CA LYS A 100 -13.91 -13.98 -14.72
C LYS A 100 -15.37 -14.42 -14.53
N LYS A 101 -15.65 -15.73 -14.65
CA LYS A 101 -16.97 -16.34 -14.40
C LYS A 101 -17.44 -16.24 -12.93
N LEU A 102 -16.54 -15.88 -12.02
CA LEU A 102 -16.79 -15.70 -10.58
C LEU A 102 -16.99 -14.22 -10.18
N ASP A 103 -16.97 -13.32 -11.16
CA ASP A 103 -17.39 -11.91 -11.06
C ASP A 103 -18.88 -11.86 -11.43
N THR A 104 -19.75 -12.09 -10.45
CA THR A 104 -21.21 -12.24 -10.65
C THR A 104 -21.98 -10.92 -10.64
N ASN A 105 -21.36 -9.84 -10.16
CA ASN A 105 -21.94 -8.49 -10.10
C ASN A 105 -21.36 -7.55 -11.16
N GLY A 106 -20.36 -7.97 -11.94
CA GLY A 106 -19.79 -7.20 -13.05
C GLY A 106 -18.88 -6.04 -12.62
N ASN A 107 -18.52 -5.94 -11.33
CA ASN A 107 -17.71 -4.85 -10.82
C ASN A 107 -16.23 -4.92 -11.26
N ARG A 108 -15.83 -6.02 -11.94
CA ARG A 108 -14.47 -6.36 -12.37
C ARG A 108 -13.56 -6.84 -11.22
N VAL A 109 -14.17 -7.44 -10.20
CA VAL A 109 -13.53 -8.09 -9.05
C VAL A 109 -14.14 -9.48 -8.84
N ALA A 110 -13.40 -10.53 -9.20
CA ALA A 110 -13.83 -11.90 -9.01
C ALA A 110 -13.89 -12.25 -7.51
N CYS A 111 -15.00 -12.83 -7.06
CA CYS A 111 -15.22 -13.23 -5.67
C CYS A 111 -15.08 -12.12 -4.61
N ALA A 112 -15.40 -10.87 -4.97
CA ALA A 112 -15.39 -9.72 -4.07
C ALA A 112 -16.16 -10.00 -2.75
N VAL A 113 -15.70 -9.38 -1.67
CA VAL A 113 -16.35 -9.43 -0.35
C VAL A 113 -16.66 -8.01 0.14
N SER A 114 -17.66 -7.86 1.01
CA SER A 114 -17.98 -6.55 1.59
C SER A 114 -16.80 -5.98 2.40
N ALA A 115 -16.70 -4.66 2.50
CA ALA A 115 -15.62 -3.98 3.21
C ALA A 115 -15.45 -4.48 4.65
N ALA A 116 -16.55 -4.67 5.38
CA ALA A 116 -16.54 -5.22 6.74
C ALA A 116 -15.96 -6.65 6.81
N LYS A 117 -16.23 -7.48 5.80
CA LYS A 117 -15.68 -8.84 5.72
C LYS A 117 -14.20 -8.84 5.36
N ALA A 118 -13.78 -8.00 4.41
CA ALA A 118 -12.37 -7.84 4.09
C ALA A 118 -11.56 -7.36 5.30
N ARG A 119 -12.04 -6.34 6.02
CA ARG A 119 -11.40 -5.83 7.26
C ARG A 119 -11.25 -6.91 8.34
N LYS A 120 -12.26 -7.78 8.50
CA LYS A 120 -12.17 -8.93 9.42
C LYS A 120 -11.15 -9.98 8.97
N GLN A 121 -11.04 -10.24 7.66
CA GLN A 121 -10.06 -11.17 7.10
C GLN A 121 -8.64 -10.61 7.21
N PHE A 122 -8.45 -9.33 6.86
CA PHE A 122 -7.17 -8.64 6.95
C PHE A 122 -6.58 -8.64 8.37
N ARG A 123 -7.37 -8.27 9.40
CA ARG A 123 -6.94 -8.37 10.80
C ARG A 123 -6.56 -9.80 11.18
N ALA A 124 -7.27 -10.81 10.68
CA ALA A 124 -6.96 -12.21 10.98
C ALA A 124 -5.71 -12.72 10.23
N GLU A 125 -5.41 -12.19 9.05
CA GLU A 125 -4.16 -12.43 8.31
C GLU A 125 -2.98 -11.80 9.07
N LEU A 126 -3.08 -10.52 9.39
CA LEU A 126 -2.08 -9.73 10.13
C LEU A 126 -1.70 -10.37 11.47
N LEU A 127 -2.68 -10.62 12.35
CA LEU A 127 -2.41 -11.15 13.69
C LEU A 127 -1.97 -12.62 13.71
N LYS A 128 -2.25 -13.38 12.64
CA LYS A 128 -1.76 -14.76 12.50
C LYS A 128 -0.31 -14.80 12.05
N ALA A 129 0.15 -13.78 11.32
CA ALA A 129 1.51 -13.71 10.81
C ALA A 129 2.52 -13.18 11.84
N GLU A 130 2.06 -12.66 12.99
CA GLU A 130 2.91 -12.08 14.05
C GLU A 130 3.92 -11.06 13.47
N MET A 131 3.44 -10.25 12.52
CA MET A 131 4.26 -9.34 11.72
C MET A 131 4.94 -8.27 12.59
N PRO A 132 6.25 -8.00 12.35
CA PRO A 132 6.91 -6.79 12.81
C PRO A 132 6.17 -5.54 12.33
N THR A 133 6.23 -4.46 13.10
CA THR A 133 5.45 -3.23 12.85
C THR A 133 5.69 -2.62 11.46
N ALA A 134 6.92 -2.71 10.91
CA ALA A 134 7.24 -2.23 9.57
C ALA A 134 6.54 -3.05 8.47
N GLU A 135 6.67 -4.39 8.51
CA GLU A 135 6.02 -5.32 7.57
C GLU A 135 4.49 -5.21 7.64
N ALA A 136 3.95 -5.09 8.85
CA ALA A 136 2.53 -4.85 9.09
C ALA A 136 2.03 -3.55 8.42
N GLY A 137 2.84 -2.49 8.45
CA GLY A 137 2.56 -1.22 7.78
C GLY A 137 2.52 -1.37 6.26
N GLU A 138 3.54 -2.00 5.67
CA GLU A 138 3.60 -2.28 4.23
C GLU A 138 2.43 -3.19 3.77
N PHE A 139 2.05 -4.18 4.59
CA PHE A 139 0.89 -5.04 4.32
C PHE A 139 -0.45 -4.27 4.38
N ALA A 140 -0.56 -3.25 5.25
CA ALA A 140 -1.73 -2.36 5.30
C ALA A 140 -1.76 -1.41 4.09
N GLU A 141 -0.65 -0.77 3.75
CA GLU A 141 -0.55 0.17 2.63
C GLU A 141 -0.74 -0.50 1.27
N SER A 142 -0.16 -1.69 1.06
CA SER A 142 -0.37 -2.49 -0.16
C SER A 142 -1.82 -2.98 -0.31
N ALA A 143 -2.54 -3.18 0.80
CA ALA A 143 -3.98 -3.39 0.79
C ALA A 143 -4.80 -2.10 0.56
N GLY A 144 -4.16 -0.92 0.56
CA GLY A 144 -4.81 0.38 0.43
C GLY A 144 -5.55 0.81 1.70
N TYR A 145 -5.07 0.39 2.87
CA TYR A 145 -5.48 0.90 4.18
C TYR A 145 -4.46 1.91 4.70
N GLN A 146 -4.92 2.81 5.57
CA GLN A 146 -4.04 3.64 6.39
C GLN A 146 -3.71 2.89 7.69
N TRP A 147 -2.58 3.19 8.32
CA TRP A 147 -2.24 2.61 9.62
C TRP A 147 -1.58 3.63 10.56
N ARG A 148 -1.55 3.29 11.85
CA ARG A 148 -0.84 4.02 12.92
C ARG A 148 -0.57 3.08 14.09
N VAL A 149 0.36 3.43 14.97
CA VAL A 149 0.54 2.75 16.27
C VAL A 149 -0.29 3.49 17.33
N GLY A 150 -1.16 2.75 18.04
CA GLY A 150 -1.97 3.26 19.15
C GLY A 150 -1.42 2.91 20.53
N SER A 151 -0.69 1.80 20.63
CA SER A 151 0.03 1.37 21.83
C SER A 151 1.37 0.74 21.45
N PHE A 152 2.40 1.00 22.25
CA PHE A 152 3.73 0.39 22.10
C PHE A 152 4.20 -0.08 23.48
N ASP A 153 4.45 -1.37 23.64
CA ASP A 153 4.80 -2.04 24.91
C ASP A 153 3.81 -1.71 26.05
N GLY A 154 2.51 -1.66 25.71
CA GLY A 154 1.42 -1.26 26.61
C GLY A 154 1.31 0.24 26.89
N VAL A 155 2.22 1.07 26.36
CA VAL A 155 2.19 2.53 26.50
C VAL A 155 1.38 3.15 25.35
N LEU A 156 0.22 3.71 25.69
CA LEU A 156 -0.66 4.41 24.76
C LEU A 156 0.06 5.59 24.09
N GLN A 157 -0.04 5.64 22.76
CA GLN A 157 0.51 6.72 21.93
C GLN A 157 -0.52 7.83 21.74
N PRO A 158 -0.10 9.10 21.62
CA PRO A 158 -1.01 10.21 21.36
C PRO A 158 -1.56 10.15 19.93
N VAL A 159 -2.77 9.59 19.80
CA VAL A 159 -3.49 9.46 18.52
C VAL A 159 -4.77 10.29 18.52
N THR A 160 -5.17 10.78 17.34
CA THR A 160 -6.43 11.50 17.15
C THR A 160 -7.64 10.56 17.28
N MET A 161 -8.65 10.97 18.04
CA MET A 161 -9.90 10.23 18.26
C MET A 161 -10.94 10.45 17.14
N ASP A 162 -10.50 10.77 15.92
CA ASP A 162 -11.36 10.79 14.74
C ASP A 162 -11.70 9.36 14.31
N TYR A 163 -12.88 9.16 13.72
CA TYR A 163 -13.29 7.85 13.17
C TYR A 163 -12.99 7.77 11.68
N ASN A 164 -12.04 6.92 11.32
CA ASN A 164 -11.65 6.60 9.96
C ASN A 164 -11.65 5.07 9.77
N ILE A 165 -12.69 4.57 9.09
CA ILE A 165 -12.92 3.12 8.96
C ILE A 165 -11.91 2.38 8.08
N ASP A 166 -11.12 3.12 7.29
CA ASP A 166 -10.04 2.60 6.46
C ASP A 166 -8.66 2.75 7.12
N ARG A 167 -8.62 3.24 8.37
CA ARG A 167 -7.41 3.28 9.21
C ARG A 167 -7.41 2.16 10.22
N LEU A 168 -6.25 1.52 10.33
CA LEU A 168 -5.96 0.45 11.27
C LEU A 168 -4.96 0.94 12.34
N THR A 169 -5.34 0.84 13.61
CA THR A 169 -4.50 1.23 14.74
C THR A 169 -3.89 -0.02 15.34
N PHE A 170 -2.57 -0.15 15.32
CA PHE A 170 -1.82 -1.30 15.85
C PHE A 170 -1.51 -1.14 17.35
N ASP A 171 -1.62 -2.25 18.08
CA ASP A 171 -1.07 -2.42 19.42
C ASP A 171 0.17 -3.32 19.33
N VAL A 172 1.33 -2.70 19.54
CA VAL A 172 2.66 -3.30 19.35
C VAL A 172 3.23 -3.70 20.71
N ASN A 173 3.81 -4.90 20.80
CA ASN A 173 4.65 -5.32 21.93
C ASN A 173 5.92 -5.99 21.38
N ASP A 174 7.09 -5.66 21.93
CA ASP A 174 8.40 -6.16 21.48
C ASP A 174 8.64 -5.95 19.96
N GLY A 175 8.07 -4.87 19.40
CA GLY A 175 8.11 -4.54 17.97
C GLY A 175 7.14 -5.31 17.06
N ILE A 176 6.43 -6.30 17.58
CA ILE A 176 5.46 -7.17 16.87
C ILE A 176 4.03 -6.64 17.07
N VAL A 177 3.19 -6.70 16.03
CA VAL A 177 1.77 -6.34 16.13
C VAL A 177 0.99 -7.46 16.82
N THR A 178 0.42 -7.15 17.99
CA THR A 178 -0.31 -8.10 18.84
C THR A 178 -1.83 -7.92 18.83
N ASP A 179 -2.31 -6.70 18.61
CA ASP A 179 -3.70 -6.41 18.21
C ASP A 179 -3.73 -5.29 17.15
N ALA A 180 -4.84 -5.15 16.45
CA ALA A 180 -5.12 -4.09 15.51
C ALA A 180 -6.63 -3.75 15.50
N ALA A 181 -6.97 -2.48 15.69
CA ALA A 181 -8.35 -1.97 15.76
C ALA A 181 -8.67 -1.01 14.60
N TRP A 182 -9.85 -1.15 13.99
CA TRP A 182 -10.33 -0.22 12.95
C TRP A 182 -10.91 1.04 13.60
N GLY A 183 -10.33 2.21 13.31
CA GLY A 183 -10.66 3.47 14.00
C GLY A 183 -9.83 4.67 13.59
#